data_AF-A0A4Q6G1A4-F1
#
_entry.id   AF-A0A4Q6G1A4-F1
#
_cell.length_a   1.000
_cell.length_b   1.000
_cell.length_c   1.000
_cell.angle_alpha   90.00
_cell.angle_beta   90.00
_cell.angle_gamma   90.00
#
_symmetry.space_group_name_H-M   'P 1'
#
loop_
_entity.id
_entity.type
_entity.pdbx_description
1 polymer ?
#
loop_
_entity_poly.entity_id
_entity_poly.type
_entity_poly.pdbx_seq_one_letter_code
_entity_poly.pdbx_strand_id
1 'polypeptide(L)' 'MSTYNNLEPCTGDSGGPNFVTTEDGLRLLSIISMGLKSCEVGISIKTQVMPYFEWIKSVTHQ' A
#
# COMPACT_ATOMS: atom_id res chain seq x y z
N MET A 1 4.75 -3.72 -8.52
CA MET A 1 3.27 -3.60 -8.58
C MET A 1 2.95 -2.54 -9.62
N SER A 2 2.27 -2.96 -10.68
CA SER A 2 2.28 -2.34 -12.02
C SER A 2 1.76 -0.90 -12.04
N THR A 3 2.51 -0.03 -12.70
CA THR A 3 2.17 1.38 -13.02
C THR A 3 1.58 1.54 -14.41
N TYR A 4 1.15 0.48 -15.08
CA TYR A 4 0.75 0.55 -16.50
C TYR A 4 -0.64 0.03 -16.85
N ASN A 5 -1.31 -0.67 -15.95
CA ASN A 5 -2.73 -0.95 -16.03
C ASN A 5 -3.28 -0.70 -14.63
N ASN A 6 -4.48 -0.14 -14.51
CA ASN A 6 -5.20 0.06 -13.23
C ASN A 6 -5.61 -1.30 -12.61
N LEU A 7 -4.70 -2.27 -12.61
CA LEU A 7 -4.89 -3.62 -12.10
C LEU A 7 -4.96 -3.54 -10.58
N GLU A 8 -6.05 -4.06 -10.05
CA GLU A 8 -6.32 -4.07 -8.64
C GLU A 8 -5.51 -5.13 -7.90
N PRO A 9 -5.14 -4.88 -6.64
CA PRO A 9 -4.72 -5.93 -5.72
C PRO A 9 -5.78 -7.04 -5.60
N CYS A 10 -5.33 -8.28 -5.50
CA CYS A 10 -6.16 -9.46 -5.36
C CYS A 10 -6.57 -9.76 -3.91
N THR A 11 -7.50 -10.70 -3.76
CA THR A 11 -7.69 -11.37 -2.46
C THR A 11 -6.39 -12.05 -2.05
N GLY A 12 -5.91 -11.73 -0.84
CA GLY A 12 -4.63 -12.21 -0.31
C GLY A 12 -3.52 -11.16 -0.33
N ASP A 13 -3.66 -10.09 -1.13
CA ASP A 13 -2.68 -8.98 -1.14
C ASP A 13 -2.89 -7.98 0.01
N SER A 14 -3.99 -8.10 0.77
CA SER A 14 -4.25 -7.26 1.96
C SER A 14 -3.08 -7.33 2.94
N GLY A 15 -2.62 -6.16 3.40
CA GLY A 15 -1.40 -6.02 4.21
C GLY A 15 -0.12 -5.85 3.38
N GLY A 16 -0.17 -6.06 2.07
CA GLY A 16 0.96 -5.88 1.17
C GLY A 16 1.39 -4.42 1.03
N PRO A 17 2.70 -4.15 0.83
CA PRO A 17 3.23 -2.81 0.72
C PRO A 17 3.00 -2.20 -0.66
N ASN A 18 2.68 -0.91 -0.69
CA ASN A 18 2.71 -0.10 -1.90
C ASN A 18 3.79 0.99 -1.78
N PHE A 19 4.85 0.83 -2.58
CA PHE A 19 6.02 1.69 -2.58
C PHE A 19 5.93 2.79 -3.65
N VAL A 20 6.63 3.89 -3.40
CA VAL A 20 7.03 4.89 -4.39
C VAL A 20 8.54 4.99 -4.43
N THR A 21 9.09 5.28 -5.61
CA THR A 21 10.52 5.56 -5.76
C THR A 21 10.75 7.05 -5.50
N THR A 22 11.61 7.37 -4.55
CA THR A 22 12.11 8.73 -4.30
C THR A 22 13.60 8.80 -4.66
N GLU A 23 14.18 10.00 -4.63
CA GLU A 23 15.63 10.19 -4.84
C GLU A 23 16.46 9.33 -3.86
N ASP A 24 15.99 9.21 -2.62
CA ASP A 24 16.61 8.42 -1.56
C ASP A 24 16.22 6.92 -1.57
N GLY A 25 15.62 6.42 -2.66
CA GLY A 25 15.24 5.02 -2.83
C GLY A 25 13.75 4.73 -2.60
N LEU A 26 13.41 3.45 -2.38
CA LEU A 26 12.02 3.04 -2.17
C LEU A 26 11.48 3.56 -0.83
N ARG A 27 10.27 4.11 -0.85
CA ARG A 27 9.53 4.55 0.35
C ARG A 27 8.17 3.91 0.38
N LEU A 28 7.76 3.43 1.55
CA LEU A 28 6.43 2.87 1.77
C LEU A 28 5.41 4.01 1.82
N LEU A 29 4.50 4.06 0.85
CA LEU A 29 3.47 5.10 0.77
C LEU A 29 2.17 4.64 1.43
N SER A 30 1.72 3.43 1.09
CA SER A 30 0.45 2.88 1.55
C SER A 30 0.49 1.37 1.74
N ILE A 31 -0.51 0.84 2.43
CA ILE A 31 -0.71 -0.60 2.65
C ILE A 31 -2.03 -0.99 2.01
N ILE A 32 -2.05 -2.10 1.25
CA ILE A 32 -3.27 -2.60 0.60
C ILE A 32 -4.29 -2.98 1.68
N SER A 33 -5.47 -2.37 1.63
CA SER A 33 -6.54 -2.63 2.60
C SER A 33 -7.61 -3.50 1.98
N MET A 34 -8.37 -2.95 1.02
CA MET A 34 -9.47 -3.64 0.36
C MET A 34 -9.58 -3.20 -1.09
N GLY A 35 -10.20 -4.04 -1.90
CA GLY A 35 -10.51 -3.76 -3.30
C GLY A 35 -11.66 -4.66 -3.72
N LEU A 36 -11.96 -4.62 -5.02
CA LEU A 36 -12.89 -5.59 -5.59
C LEU A 36 -12.29 -7.00 -5.47
N LYS A 37 -13.14 -8.03 -5.34
CA LYS A 37 -12.68 -9.43 -5.27
C LYS A 37 -12.01 -9.88 -6.56
N SER A 38 -12.22 -9.16 -7.66
CA SER A 38 -11.60 -9.42 -8.95
C SER A 38 -10.20 -8.82 -8.99
N CYS A 39 -9.23 -9.63 -9.40
CA CYS A 39 -7.84 -9.23 -9.73
C CYS A 39 -7.77 -8.44 -11.05
N GLU A 40 -8.81 -7.68 -11.34
CA GLU A 40 -9.04 -7.02 -12.63
C GLU A 40 -8.85 -5.52 -12.48
N VAL A 41 -9.19 -4.77 -13.52
CA VAL A 41 -9.15 -3.31 -13.43
C VAL A 41 -10.28 -2.79 -12.54
N GLY A 42 -9.96 -1.94 -11.57
CA GLY A 42 -10.93 -1.45 -10.61
C GLY A 42 -10.39 -0.38 -9.65
N ILE A 43 -11.05 -0.24 -8.50
CA ILE A 43 -10.69 0.75 -7.46
C ILE A 43 -10.31 0.03 -6.17
N SER A 44 -9.10 0.33 -5.70
CA SER A 44 -8.55 -0.18 -4.44
C SER A 44 -8.45 0.92 -3.42
N ILE A 45 -8.76 0.55 -2.19
CA ILE A 45 -8.57 1.37 -1.01
C ILE A 45 -7.29 0.90 -0.33
N LYS A 46 -6.38 1.84 -0.14
CA LYS A 46 -5.07 1.63 0.49
C LYS A 46 -4.95 2.56 1.68
N THR A 47 -4.44 2.07 2.79
CA THR A 47 -4.17 2.87 3.98
C THR A 47 -2.92 3.70 3.73
N GLN A 48 -3.05 5.02 3.66
CA GLN A 48 -1.87 5.89 3.62
C GLN A 48 -1.09 5.76 4.93
N VAL A 49 0.24 5.60 4.84
CA VAL A 49 1.07 5.36 6.04
C VAL A 49 1.29 6.63 6.84
N MET A 50 1.38 7.80 6.20
CA MET A 50 1.78 9.04 6.85
C MET A 50 0.91 9.44 8.07
N PRO A 51 -0.44 9.35 8.02
CA PRO A 51 -1.27 9.66 9.18
C PRO A 51 -1.05 8.74 10.39
N TYR A 52 -0.44 7.57 10.19
CA TYR A 52 -0.18 6.57 11.23
C TYR A 52 1.27 6.56 11.71
N PHE A 53 2.10 7.51 11.25
CA PHE A 53 3.54 7.51 11.53
C PHE A 53 3.86 7.50 13.03
N GLU A 54 3.18 8.33 13.82
CA GLU A 54 3.40 8.38 15.28
C GLU A 54 2.99 7.09 16.00
N TRP A 55 1.92 6.43 15.55
CA TRP A 55 1.53 5.12 16.08
C TRP A 55 2.56 4.04 15.73
N ILE A 56 3.03 4.00 14.48
CA ILE A 56 4.08 3.05 14.07
C ILE A 56 5.33 3.28 14.90
N LYS A 57 5.72 4.54 15.09
CA LYS A 57 6.88 4.94 15.89
C LYS A 57 6.76 4.44 17.33
N SER A 58 5.59 4.63 17.97
CA SER A 58 5.38 4.24 19.36
C SER A 58 5.41 2.72 19.61
N VAL A 59 5.14 1.90 18.60
CA VAL A 59 5.16 0.43 18.72
C VAL A 59 6.41 -0.25 18.14
N THR A 60 7.28 0.49 17.45
CA THR A 60 8.51 -0.05 16.82
C THR A 60 9.80 0.49 17.40
N HIS A 61 9.76 1.55 18.20
CA HIS A 61 10.94 2.06 18.91
C HIS A 61 11.24 1.19 20.13
N GLN A 62 12.21 0.30 19.99
CA GLN A 62 12.98 -0.28 21.09
C GLN A 62 14.18 0.61 21.42
#